data_AF-A0A2P2FWG5-F1
#
_entry.id   AF-A0A2P2FWG5-F1
#
_cell.length_a   1.000
_cell.length_b   1.000
_cell.length_c   1.000
_cell.angle_alpha   90.00
_cell.angle_beta   90.00
_cell.angle_gamma   90.00
#
_symmetry.space_group_name_H-M   'P 1'
#
loop_
_entity.id
_entity.type
_entity.pdbx_description
1 polymer ?
#
loop_
_entity_poly.entity_id
_entity_poly.type
_entity_poly.pdbx_seq_one_letter_code
_entity_poly.pdbx_strand_id
1 'polypeptide(L)'
;MEAHGIRVLEPPEGIPATNMPVLTPLLDRNTVTAGTMTVATGLLVALGVVLAVSGGHGIAVPLALLVFMTPSSVYFGYSVLAGSSSMRKLIGKPFRLVSGLDGAVLAGSRVSVPLDGRWLVVRLPIPLRTQLAAQRRLWVLGPFVMLPGVIVPRRGAFRDAPVKGSVPFAFEPVSPGRMLATQRRLLSAYYFVSVAILLVASAFGFWASADYPLRDSIVVKSSGYFGYGFAVGAVGLAVVPVVLLRKLPEPRWTELAVVSGPASVNFFGMVTVKGRTVLPDGREVTMQAGGSDQSLAANIAATGRLWVLGVPAAGKTAKAGVPGHAVFGPVKFGR
;
A
#
# COMPACT_ATOMS: atom_id res chain seq x y z
N MET A 1 35.06 2.61 12.61
CA MET A 1 34.74 3.67 11.63
C MET A 1 33.45 3.25 10.92
N GLU A 2 32.29 3.55 11.50
CA GLU A 2 30.99 3.20 10.90
C GLU A 2 30.78 4.07 9.66
N ALA A 3 31.00 3.49 8.47
CA ALA A 3 30.63 4.14 7.23
C ALA A 3 29.14 4.53 7.31
N HIS A 4 28.87 5.84 7.30
CA HIS A 4 27.54 6.43 7.21
C HIS A 4 26.93 6.14 5.82
N GLY A 5 26.76 4.86 5.50
CA GLY A 5 26.05 4.42 4.31
C GLY A 5 24.58 4.73 4.46
N ILE A 6 23.99 5.31 3.41
CA ILE A 6 22.56 5.58 3.31
C ILE A 6 21.80 4.27 3.64
N ARG A 7 21.15 4.23 4.81
CA ARG A 7 20.41 3.04 5.27
C ARG A 7 19.06 2.88 4.56
N VAL A 8 18.56 3.96 3.94
CA VAL A 8 17.20 4.03 3.43
C VAL A 8 17.13 5.03 2.27
N LEU A 9 16.28 4.77 1.28
CA LEU A 9 16.01 5.70 0.20
C LEU A 9 15.31 6.95 0.74
N GLU A 10 15.95 8.11 0.60
CA GLU A 10 15.37 9.41 0.92
C GLU A 10 15.12 10.18 -0.38
N PRO A 11 14.01 10.95 -0.49
CA PRO A 11 13.82 11.85 -1.62
C PRO A 11 14.98 12.85 -1.71
N PRO A 12 15.54 13.07 -2.90
CA PRO A 12 16.71 13.91 -3.02
C PRO A 12 16.33 15.39 -2.83
N GLU A 13 17.10 16.09 -1.99
CA GLU A 13 16.88 17.50 -1.68
C GLU A 13 17.52 18.41 -2.72
N GLY A 14 16.88 19.56 -2.98
CA GLY A 14 17.42 20.58 -3.89
C GLY A 14 17.37 20.23 -5.38
N ILE A 15 17.14 18.97 -5.76
CA ILE A 15 16.97 18.55 -7.16
C ILE A 15 15.52 18.18 -7.47
N PRO A 16 15.08 18.30 -8.74
CA PRO A 16 13.73 17.93 -9.15
C PRO A 16 13.36 16.49 -8.74
N ALA A 17 12.12 16.31 -8.29
CA ALA A 17 11.57 15.01 -7.91
C ALA A 17 11.57 13.98 -9.07
N THR A 18 11.70 14.41 -10.33
CA THR A 18 11.96 13.52 -11.48
C THR A 18 13.17 12.62 -11.28
N ASN A 19 14.17 13.05 -10.50
CA ASN A 19 15.38 12.29 -10.20
C ASN A 19 15.19 11.24 -9.11
N MET A 20 14.03 11.20 -8.44
CA MET A 20 13.75 10.13 -7.49
C MET A 20 13.61 8.80 -8.25
N PRO A 21 14.38 7.76 -7.87
CA PRO A 21 14.30 6.46 -8.52
C PRO A 21 12.86 5.93 -8.51
N VAL A 22 12.43 5.38 -9.64
CA VAL A 22 11.12 4.71 -9.82
C VAL A 22 9.89 5.64 -9.76
N LEU A 23 9.99 6.87 -9.27
CA LEU A 23 8.83 7.75 -9.04
C LEU A 23 8.05 8.02 -10.34
N THR A 24 8.73 8.48 -11.40
CA THR A 24 8.08 8.77 -12.69
C THR A 24 7.40 7.53 -13.29
N PRO A 25 8.10 6.41 -13.51
CA PRO A 25 7.48 5.19 -14.02
C PRO A 25 6.32 4.69 -13.14
N LEU A 26 6.42 4.85 -11.82
CA LEU A 26 5.37 4.47 -10.88
C LEU A 26 4.12 5.33 -11.04
N LEU A 27 4.27 6.65 -11.13
CA LEU A 27 3.14 7.59 -11.33
C LEU A 27 2.46 7.36 -12.68
N ASP A 28 3.24 7.17 -13.74
CA ASP A 28 2.72 6.92 -15.09
C ASP A 28 1.94 5.60 -15.11
N ARG A 29 2.52 4.53 -14.54
CA ARG A 29 1.84 3.24 -14.47
C ARG A 29 0.60 3.26 -13.58
N ASN A 30 0.66 3.92 -12.42
CA ASN A 30 -0.50 4.06 -11.54
C ASN A 30 -1.63 4.85 -12.22
N THR A 31 -1.29 5.87 -13.02
CA THR A 31 -2.25 6.64 -13.81
C THR A 31 -2.97 5.74 -14.81
N VAL A 32 -2.22 4.94 -15.57
CA VAL A 32 -2.80 3.99 -16.55
C VAL A 32 -3.64 2.93 -15.84
N THR A 33 -3.09 2.23 -14.85
CA THR A 33 -3.79 1.14 -14.17
C THR A 33 -5.06 1.62 -13.47
N ALA A 34 -4.99 2.70 -12.68
CA ALA A 34 -6.16 3.23 -12.02
C ALA A 34 -7.15 3.86 -13.01
N GLY A 35 -6.68 4.48 -14.11
CA GLY A 35 -7.53 4.97 -15.19
C GLY A 35 -8.33 3.85 -15.85
N THR A 36 -7.66 2.77 -16.25
CA THR A 36 -8.30 1.58 -16.81
C THR A 36 -9.31 0.97 -15.84
N MET A 37 -8.97 0.84 -14.56
CA MET A 37 -9.90 0.33 -13.55
C MET A 37 -11.10 1.25 -13.34
N THR A 38 -10.92 2.57 -13.39
CA THR A 38 -12.01 3.55 -13.31
C THR A 38 -13.01 3.36 -14.44
N VAL A 39 -12.52 3.21 -15.68
CA VAL A 39 -13.35 2.99 -16.87
C VAL A 39 -14.03 1.63 -16.80
N ALA A 40 -13.29 0.56 -16.52
CA ALA A 40 -13.84 -0.80 -16.46
C ALA A 40 -14.94 -0.92 -15.40
N THR A 41 -14.72 -0.38 -14.21
CA THR A 41 -15.75 -0.36 -13.15
C THR A 41 -16.90 0.57 -13.50
N GLY A 42 -16.66 1.71 -14.15
CA GLY A 42 -17.71 2.60 -14.65
C GLY A 42 -18.62 1.95 -15.70
N LEU A 43 -18.06 1.14 -16.60
CA LEU A 43 -18.84 0.36 -17.56
C LEU A 43 -19.73 -0.68 -16.86
N LEU A 44 -19.24 -1.31 -15.78
CA LEU A 44 -20.05 -2.21 -14.97
C LEU A 44 -21.16 -1.49 -14.19
N VAL A 45 -20.95 -0.24 -13.78
CA VAL A 45 -22.02 0.61 -13.23
C VAL A 45 -23.09 0.88 -14.28
N ALA A 46 -22.69 1.27 -15.49
CA ALA A 46 -23.63 1.51 -16.60
C ALA A 46 -24.44 0.24 -16.93
N LEU A 47 -23.79 -0.92 -16.96
CA LEU A 47 -24.47 -2.21 -17.09
C LEU A 47 -25.48 -2.45 -15.97
N GLY A 48 -25.12 -2.15 -14.72
CA GLY A 48 -26.04 -2.25 -13.58
C GLY A 48 -27.28 -1.36 -13.74
N VAL A 49 -27.13 -0.13 -14.23
CA VAL A 49 -28.27 0.76 -14.54
C VAL A 49 -29.14 0.17 -15.65
N VAL A 50 -28.54 -0.31 -16.74
CA VAL A 50 -29.28 -0.90 -17.86
C VAL A 50 -30.09 -2.12 -17.40
N LEU A 51 -29.48 -3.01 -16.61
CA LEU A 51 -30.17 -4.19 -16.07
C LEU A 51 -31.30 -3.83 -15.09
N ALA A 52 -31.15 -2.76 -14.32
CA ALA A 52 -32.20 -2.27 -13.43
C ALA A 52 -33.41 -1.74 -14.22
N VAL A 53 -33.17 -1.04 -15.34
CA VAL A 53 -34.23 -0.43 -16.17
C VAL A 53 -34.89 -1.45 -17.09
N SER A 54 -34.14 -2.38 -17.67
CA SER A 54 -34.67 -3.35 -18.64
C SER A 54 -35.67 -4.35 -18.04
N GLY A 55 -35.65 -4.53 -16.73
CA GLY A 55 -36.35 -5.64 -16.07
C GLY A 55 -35.79 -7.00 -16.48
N GLY A 56 -36.30 -8.08 -15.87
CA GLY A 56 -36.03 -9.46 -16.31
C GLY A 56 -34.88 -10.21 -15.64
N HIS A 57 -34.06 -9.54 -14.80
CA HIS A 57 -32.87 -10.17 -14.18
C HIS A 57 -32.89 -10.14 -12.64
N GLY A 58 -34.05 -9.81 -12.04
CA GLY A 58 -34.13 -9.47 -10.62
C GLY A 58 -33.48 -8.12 -10.29
N ILE A 59 -33.53 -7.73 -9.02
CA ILE A 59 -32.91 -6.51 -8.49
C ILE A 59 -31.52 -6.76 -7.87
N ALA A 60 -31.20 -7.99 -7.50
CA ALA A 60 -29.97 -8.31 -6.77
C ALA A 60 -28.70 -8.03 -7.58
N VAL A 61 -28.64 -8.49 -8.83
CA VAL A 61 -27.49 -8.29 -9.75
C VAL A 61 -27.24 -6.81 -10.07
N PRO A 62 -28.23 -6.03 -10.54
CA PRO A 62 -28.01 -4.61 -10.80
C PRO A 62 -27.61 -3.85 -9.54
N LEU A 63 -28.22 -4.17 -8.38
CA LEU A 63 -27.85 -3.53 -7.13
C LEU A 63 -26.41 -3.86 -6.71
N ALA A 64 -25.98 -5.13 -6.85
CA ALA A 64 -24.60 -5.52 -6.57
C ALA A 64 -23.59 -4.73 -7.41
N LEU A 65 -23.85 -4.61 -8.71
CA LEU A 65 -22.99 -3.83 -9.61
C LEU A 65 -22.93 -2.36 -9.18
N LEU A 66 -24.06 -1.74 -8.88
CA LEU A 66 -24.10 -0.35 -8.43
C LEU A 66 -23.35 -0.15 -7.09
N VAL A 67 -23.59 -1.02 -6.11
CA VAL A 67 -23.03 -0.91 -4.76
C VAL A 67 -21.52 -1.14 -4.74
N PHE A 68 -21.00 -2.09 -5.52
CA PHE A 68 -19.55 -2.39 -5.51
C PHE A 68 -18.76 -1.60 -6.55
N MET A 69 -19.30 -1.42 -7.75
CA MET A 69 -18.54 -0.82 -8.86
C MET A 69 -18.55 0.70 -8.80
N THR A 70 -19.59 1.33 -8.24
CA THR A 70 -19.63 2.80 -8.11
C THR A 70 -18.55 3.31 -7.16
N PRO A 71 -18.42 2.82 -5.90
CA PRO A 71 -17.34 3.26 -5.02
C PRO A 71 -15.95 2.92 -5.58
N SER A 72 -15.82 1.78 -6.27
CA SER A 72 -14.57 1.39 -6.92
C SER A 72 -14.18 2.37 -8.02
N SER A 73 -15.11 2.72 -8.92
CA SER A 73 -14.88 3.68 -10.01
C SER A 73 -14.51 5.06 -9.44
N VAL A 74 -15.26 5.55 -8.45
CA VAL A 74 -14.96 6.82 -7.79
C VAL A 74 -13.60 6.79 -7.12
N TYR A 75 -13.26 5.70 -6.42
CA TYR A 75 -11.98 5.56 -5.73
C TYR A 75 -10.80 5.57 -6.71
N PHE A 76 -10.87 4.80 -7.80
CA PHE A 76 -9.80 4.76 -8.79
C PHE A 76 -9.70 6.09 -9.56
N GLY A 77 -10.83 6.71 -9.91
CA GLY A 77 -10.86 8.01 -10.58
C GLY A 77 -10.25 9.11 -9.71
N TYR A 78 -10.61 9.12 -8.42
CA TYR A 78 -9.97 9.99 -7.44
C TYR A 78 -8.47 9.71 -7.32
N SER A 79 -8.05 8.44 -7.28
CA SER A 79 -6.63 8.07 -7.19
C SER A 79 -5.81 8.54 -8.39
N VAL A 80 -6.40 8.58 -9.59
CA VAL A 80 -5.77 9.18 -10.78
C VAL A 80 -5.69 10.69 -10.66
N LEU A 81 -6.85 11.35 -10.55
CA LEU A 81 -6.98 12.80 -10.66
C LEU A 81 -6.32 13.50 -9.47
N ALA A 82 -6.59 13.01 -8.26
CA ALA A 82 -6.08 13.58 -7.03
C ALA A 82 -4.75 12.94 -6.59
N GLY A 83 -4.42 11.72 -7.02
CA GLY A 83 -3.15 11.08 -6.71
C GLY A 83 -2.12 11.30 -7.81
N SER A 84 -1.98 10.31 -8.67
CA SER A 84 -0.84 10.16 -9.58
C SER A 84 -0.68 11.31 -10.56
N SER A 85 -1.76 11.74 -11.22
CA SER A 85 -1.70 12.82 -12.22
C SER A 85 -1.43 14.18 -11.58
N SER A 86 -2.01 14.45 -10.41
CA SER A 86 -1.73 15.69 -9.67
C SER A 86 -0.29 15.74 -9.19
N MET A 87 0.29 14.63 -8.75
CA MET A 87 1.70 14.59 -8.36
C MET A 87 2.63 14.67 -9.58
N ARG A 88 2.27 14.03 -10.70
CA ARG A 88 3.02 14.10 -11.96
C ARG A 88 3.26 15.54 -12.41
N LYS A 89 2.29 16.45 -12.20
CA LYS A 89 2.43 17.89 -12.51
C LYS A 89 3.46 18.62 -11.63
N LEU A 90 3.84 18.04 -10.48
CA LEU A 90 4.74 18.67 -9.50
C LEU A 90 6.17 18.15 -9.55
N ILE A 91 6.44 17.06 -10.25
CA ILE A 91 7.75 16.38 -10.22
C ILE A 91 8.93 17.23 -10.69
N GLY A 92 8.68 18.30 -11.47
CA GLY A 92 9.72 19.23 -11.90
C GLY A 92 10.23 20.10 -10.74
N LYS A 93 9.52 20.12 -9.62
CA LYS A 93 9.90 20.83 -8.39
C LYS A 93 10.69 19.89 -7.47
N PRO A 94 11.61 20.44 -6.65
CA PRO A 94 12.33 19.64 -5.66
C PRO A 94 11.42 19.26 -4.49
N PHE A 95 11.75 18.15 -3.84
CA PHE A 95 11.18 17.86 -2.52
C PHE A 95 11.76 18.82 -1.49
N ARG A 96 10.90 19.28 -0.57
CA ARG A 96 11.31 20.07 0.58
C ARG A 96 11.34 19.20 1.83
N LEU A 97 12.49 19.13 2.49
CA LEU A 97 12.59 18.52 3.81
C LEU A 97 11.90 19.41 4.85
N VAL A 98 11.07 18.79 5.67
CA VAL A 98 10.48 19.39 6.87
C VAL A 98 10.99 18.58 8.06
N SER A 99 11.89 19.19 8.81
CA SER A 99 12.50 18.63 10.03
C SER A 99 11.96 19.33 11.27
N GLY A 100 11.97 18.65 12.41
CA GLY A 100 11.53 19.24 13.68
C GLY A 100 10.02 19.48 13.67
N LEU A 101 9.24 18.41 13.86
CA LEU A 101 7.77 18.45 13.81
C LEU A 101 7.14 18.94 15.13
N ASP A 102 7.75 19.90 15.82
CA ASP A 102 7.39 20.26 17.20
C ASP A 102 6.05 20.98 17.31
N GLY A 103 5.63 21.67 16.24
CA GLY A 103 4.27 22.20 16.10
C GLY A 103 3.26 21.23 15.48
N ALA A 104 3.65 20.00 15.13
CA ALA A 104 2.72 19.04 14.55
C ALA A 104 1.74 18.52 15.59
N VAL A 105 0.50 18.26 15.15
CA VAL A 105 -0.57 17.78 16.01
C VAL A 105 -1.29 16.59 15.38
N LEU A 106 -1.87 15.73 16.20
CA LEU A 106 -2.48 14.45 15.80
C LEU A 106 -3.95 14.39 16.22
N ALA A 107 -4.82 13.98 15.30
CA ALA A 107 -6.22 13.64 15.58
C ALA A 107 -6.57 12.30 14.89
N GLY A 108 -6.63 11.22 15.66
CA GLY A 108 -6.91 9.88 15.13
C GLY A 108 -5.87 9.44 14.08
N SER A 109 -6.28 9.26 12.83
CA SER A 109 -5.37 8.91 11.72
C SER A 109 -4.80 10.13 10.97
N ARG A 110 -5.16 11.35 11.36
CA ARG A 110 -4.75 12.59 10.68
C ARG A 110 -3.63 13.26 11.46
N VAL A 111 -2.53 13.56 10.78
CA VAL A 111 -1.43 14.39 11.28
C VAL A 111 -1.53 15.74 10.59
N SER A 112 -1.56 16.82 11.38
CA SER A 112 -1.52 18.20 10.88
C SER A 112 -0.13 18.75 11.13
N VAL A 113 0.56 19.12 10.05
CA VAL A 113 1.92 19.68 10.11
C VAL A 113 1.86 21.16 9.73
N PRO A 114 2.38 22.08 10.56
CA PRO A 114 2.46 23.48 10.18
C PRO A 114 3.47 23.64 9.03
N LEU A 115 3.04 24.25 7.94
CA LEU A 115 3.85 24.49 6.74
C LEU A 115 3.41 25.80 6.09
N ASP A 116 4.35 26.74 5.97
CA ASP A 116 4.16 28.03 5.27
C ASP A 116 2.92 28.81 5.74
N GLY A 117 2.74 28.93 7.06
CA GLY A 117 1.60 29.66 7.66
C GLY A 117 0.26 28.93 7.57
N ARG A 118 0.23 27.72 7.02
CA ARG A 118 -0.97 26.87 6.92
C ARG A 118 -0.72 25.50 7.53
N TRP A 119 -1.76 24.68 7.59
CA TRP A 119 -1.70 23.31 8.13
C TRP A 119 -1.84 22.30 7.00
N LEU A 120 -0.79 21.52 6.76
CA LEU A 120 -0.87 20.36 5.89
C LEU A 120 -1.44 19.19 6.68
N VAL A 121 -2.69 18.84 6.40
CA VAL A 121 -3.39 17.73 7.04
C VAL A 121 -3.27 16.48 6.19
N VAL A 122 -2.59 15.45 6.70
CA VAL A 122 -2.35 14.18 6.01
C VAL A 122 -2.95 13.03 6.80
N ARG A 123 -3.63 12.12 6.11
CA ARG A 123 -4.07 10.85 6.71
C ARG A 123 -2.94 9.81 6.62
N LEU A 124 -2.45 9.37 7.77
CA LEU A 124 -1.38 8.39 7.89
C LEU A 124 -1.86 7.15 8.67
N PRO A 125 -1.69 5.93 8.13
CA PRO A 125 -1.94 4.70 8.89
C PRO A 125 -0.94 4.59 10.05
N ILE A 126 -1.24 3.72 11.03
CA ILE A 126 -0.46 3.58 12.26
C ILE A 126 1.06 3.43 11.99
N PRO A 127 1.54 2.56 11.08
CA PRO A 127 2.99 2.38 10.87
C PRO A 127 3.69 3.66 10.41
N LEU A 128 3.06 4.42 9.50
CA LEU A 128 3.61 5.68 9.00
C LEU A 128 3.57 6.78 10.08
N ARG A 129 2.55 6.79 10.94
CA ARG A 129 2.52 7.70 12.09
C ARG A 129 3.60 7.37 13.10
N THR A 130 3.78 6.10 13.42
CA THR A 130 4.84 5.65 14.34
C THR A 130 6.22 5.96 13.76
N GLN A 131 6.43 5.75 12.46
CA GLN A 131 7.67 6.14 11.79
C GLN A 131 7.90 7.65 11.87
N LEU A 132 6.88 8.45 11.57
CA LEU A 132 6.98 9.91 11.62
C LEU A 132 7.25 10.44 13.03
N ALA A 133 6.65 9.82 14.05
CA ALA A 133 6.88 10.17 15.46
C ALA A 133 8.33 9.90 15.87
N ALA A 134 8.91 8.80 15.41
CA ALA A 134 10.29 8.43 15.70
C ALA A 134 11.32 9.25 14.91
N GLN A 135 11.01 9.60 13.66
CA GLN A 135 12.00 10.23 12.77
C GLN A 135 11.91 11.75 12.74
N ARG A 136 10.76 12.32 13.11
CA ARG A 136 10.51 13.78 13.20
C ARG A 136 10.86 14.55 11.93
N ARG A 137 10.82 13.87 10.78
CA ARG A 137 11.08 14.45 9.46
C ARG A 137 10.24 13.82 8.37
N LEU A 138 9.89 14.62 7.37
CA LEU A 138 9.17 14.21 6.17
C LEU A 138 9.57 15.09 4.99
N TRP A 139 9.32 14.62 3.77
CA TRP A 139 9.51 15.39 2.54
C TRP A 139 8.17 15.80 1.98
N VAL A 140 8.06 17.04 1.52
CA VAL A 140 6.84 17.60 0.93
C VAL A 140 7.07 17.94 -0.53
N LEU A 141 6.07 17.64 -1.36
CA LEU A 141 5.96 18.08 -2.75
C LEU A 141 4.53 18.58 -2.99
N GLY A 142 4.31 19.89 -2.83
CA GLY A 142 2.96 20.47 -2.83
C GLY A 142 2.08 19.84 -1.74
N PRO A 143 0.93 19.23 -2.06
CA PRO A 143 0.09 18.55 -1.07
C PRO A 143 0.55 17.12 -0.76
N PHE A 144 1.63 16.61 -1.36
CA PHE A 144 2.09 15.23 -1.16
C PHE A 144 3.20 15.18 -0.12
N VAL A 145 3.18 14.14 0.72
CA VAL A 145 4.24 13.86 1.69
C VAL A 145 4.83 12.47 1.49
N MET A 146 6.12 12.35 1.78
CA MET A 146 6.88 11.10 1.76
C MET A 146 7.68 10.97 3.04
N LEU A 147 7.82 9.72 3.51
CA LEU A 147 8.64 9.40 4.68
C LEU A 147 9.92 8.69 4.22
N PRO A 148 11.00 8.69 5.02
CA PRO A 148 12.21 7.92 4.72
C PRO A 148 11.87 6.48 4.32
N GLY A 149 12.40 6.03 3.20
CA GLY A 149 12.20 4.68 2.69
C GLY A 149 10.82 4.36 2.15
N VAL A 150 9.84 5.26 2.24
CA VAL A 150 8.49 5.00 1.73
C VAL A 150 8.32 5.76 0.43
N ILE A 151 8.29 5.04 -0.69
CA ILE A 151 8.19 5.66 -2.02
C ILE A 151 6.76 6.00 -2.43
N VAL A 152 5.77 5.49 -1.70
CA VAL A 152 4.36 5.72 -1.99
C VAL A 152 3.94 7.05 -1.35
N PRO A 153 3.70 8.10 -2.15
CA PRO A 153 3.36 9.42 -1.64
C PRO A 153 1.97 9.41 -0.98
N ARG A 154 1.82 10.23 0.07
CA ARG A 154 0.54 10.44 0.75
C ARG A 154 0.04 11.84 0.46
N ARG A 155 -1.15 11.96 -0.13
CA ARG A 155 -1.78 13.25 -0.33
C ARG A 155 -2.40 13.77 0.98
N GLY A 156 -2.12 15.04 1.27
CA GLY A 156 -2.79 15.84 2.28
C GLY A 156 -3.65 16.94 1.68
N ALA A 157 -4.14 17.81 2.55
CA ALA A 157 -4.85 19.03 2.20
C ALA A 157 -4.33 20.18 3.07
N PHE A 158 -4.10 21.33 2.45
CA PHE A 158 -3.81 22.56 3.18
C PHE A 158 -5.10 23.12 3.77
N ARG A 159 -5.03 23.48 5.06
CA ARG A 159 -6.11 24.05 5.87
C ARG A 159 -5.57 25.24 6.64
N ASP A 160 -6.47 26.10 7.08
CA ASP A 160 -6.07 27.32 7.82
C ASP A 160 -5.97 27.04 9.32
N ALA A 161 -6.54 25.92 9.78
CA ALA A 161 -6.45 25.42 11.14
C ALA A 161 -6.13 23.91 11.14
N PRO A 162 -5.53 23.38 12.24
CA PRO A 162 -5.33 21.93 12.39
C PRO A 162 -6.68 21.22 12.56
N VAL A 163 -6.65 19.89 12.51
CA VAL A 163 -7.87 19.08 12.75
C VAL A 163 -8.40 19.35 14.17
N LYS A 164 -9.71 19.56 14.32
CA LYS A 164 -10.34 19.75 15.64
C LYS A 164 -10.07 18.55 16.56
N GLY A 165 -9.82 18.82 17.84
CA GLY A 165 -9.49 17.78 18.83
C GLY A 165 -8.11 17.18 18.68
N SER A 166 -7.18 17.87 18.00
CA SER A 166 -5.80 17.40 17.89
C SER A 166 -5.05 17.55 19.21
N VAL A 167 -4.15 16.61 19.48
CA VAL A 167 -3.19 16.65 20.59
C VAL A 167 -1.77 16.85 20.05
N PRO A 168 -0.82 17.35 20.86
CA PRO A 168 0.58 17.47 20.44
C PRO A 168 1.12 16.14 19.91
N PHE A 169 1.76 16.17 18.74
CA PHE A 169 2.37 14.99 18.16
C PHE A 169 3.80 14.85 18.69
N ALA A 170 3.96 14.13 19.80
CA ALA A 170 5.24 13.98 20.49
C ALA A 170 6.21 13.04 19.75
N PHE A 171 7.50 13.21 20.04
CA PHE A 171 8.52 12.23 19.67
C PHE A 171 8.29 10.91 20.41
N GLU A 172 8.45 9.80 19.70
CA GLU A 172 8.34 8.48 20.28
C GLU A 172 9.36 7.52 19.62
N PRO A 173 10.35 6.99 20.36
CA PRO A 173 11.31 6.06 19.79
C PRO A 173 10.60 4.77 19.36
N VAL A 174 10.99 4.23 18.20
CA VAL A 174 10.41 2.99 17.66
C VAL A 174 11.48 1.91 17.51
N SER A 175 11.27 0.78 18.19
CA SER A 175 12.07 -0.42 17.94
C SER A 175 11.64 -1.11 16.63
N PRO A 176 12.54 -1.88 15.97
CA PRO A 176 12.16 -2.68 14.81
C PRO A 176 10.98 -3.64 15.09
N GLY A 177 10.93 -4.27 16.28
CA GLY A 177 9.80 -5.10 16.69
C GLY A 177 8.47 -4.35 16.78
N ARG A 178 8.48 -3.14 17.36
CA ARG A 178 7.28 -2.28 17.43
C ARG A 178 6.80 -1.88 16.03
N MET A 179 7.72 -1.51 15.14
CA MET A 179 7.39 -1.17 13.75
C MET A 179 6.73 -2.36 13.05
N LEU A 180 7.33 -3.55 13.14
CA LEU A 180 6.77 -4.78 12.58
C LEU A 180 5.38 -5.11 13.14
N ALA A 181 5.17 -4.95 14.45
CA ALA A 181 3.88 -5.18 15.08
C ALA A 181 2.79 -4.23 14.55
N THR A 182 3.10 -2.94 14.37
CA THR A 182 2.14 -1.98 13.79
C THR A 182 1.80 -2.32 12.34
N GLN A 183 2.79 -2.74 11.54
CA GLN A 183 2.58 -3.15 10.16
C GLN A 183 1.69 -4.40 10.08
N ARG A 184 1.94 -5.41 10.92
CA ARG A 184 1.12 -6.62 11.00
C ARG A 184 -0.31 -6.32 11.42
N ARG A 185 -0.51 -5.38 12.35
CA ARG A 185 -1.85 -4.93 12.76
C ARG A 185 -2.60 -4.23 11.62
N LEU A 186 -1.92 -3.37 10.86
CA LEU A 186 -2.52 -2.73 9.68
C LEU A 186 -2.90 -3.79 8.63
N LEU A 187 -1.99 -4.71 8.33
CA LEU A 187 -2.23 -5.77 7.37
C LEU A 187 -3.37 -6.70 7.81
N SER A 188 -3.43 -7.04 9.10
CA SER A 188 -4.54 -7.79 9.71
C SER A 188 -5.87 -7.06 9.53
N ALA A 189 -5.91 -5.74 9.77
CA ALA A 189 -7.13 -4.95 9.54
C ALA A 189 -7.57 -5.00 8.07
N TYR A 190 -6.65 -4.92 7.11
CA TYR A 190 -7.00 -5.09 5.69
C TYR A 190 -7.53 -6.48 5.37
N TYR A 191 -6.95 -7.54 5.92
CA TYR A 191 -7.49 -8.89 5.75
C TYR A 191 -8.90 -9.04 6.34
N PHE A 192 -9.18 -8.45 7.50
CA PHE A 192 -10.55 -8.44 8.06
C PHE A 192 -11.54 -7.69 7.16
N VAL A 193 -11.15 -6.55 6.61
CA VAL A 193 -11.97 -5.82 5.63
C VAL A 193 -12.21 -6.68 4.39
N SER A 194 -11.18 -7.35 3.88
CA SER A 194 -11.33 -8.28 2.75
C SER A 194 -12.28 -9.42 3.07
N VAL A 195 -12.17 -10.05 4.24
CA VAL A 195 -13.12 -11.10 4.69
C VAL A 195 -14.55 -10.56 4.71
N ALA A 196 -14.78 -9.37 5.26
CA ALA A 196 -16.11 -8.76 5.26
C ALA A 196 -16.64 -8.53 3.83
N ILE A 197 -15.81 -8.02 2.91
CA ILE A 197 -16.18 -7.84 1.50
C ILE A 197 -16.54 -9.18 0.85
N LEU A 198 -15.76 -10.24 1.11
CA LEU A 198 -16.05 -11.58 0.59
C LEU A 198 -17.39 -12.11 1.11
N LEU A 199 -17.71 -11.90 2.39
CA LEU A 199 -19.01 -12.29 2.96
C LEU A 199 -20.18 -11.52 2.34
N VAL A 200 -20.03 -10.21 2.11
CA VAL A 200 -21.06 -9.42 1.42
C VAL A 200 -21.23 -9.91 -0.02
N ALA A 201 -20.14 -10.15 -0.75
CA ALA A 201 -20.18 -10.70 -2.10
C ALA A 201 -20.85 -12.09 -2.14
N SER A 202 -20.58 -12.93 -1.13
CA SER A 202 -21.23 -14.23 -0.96
C SER A 202 -22.75 -14.09 -0.80
N ALA A 203 -23.18 -13.20 0.10
CA ALA A 203 -24.60 -12.92 0.32
C ALA A 203 -25.30 -12.43 -0.96
N PHE A 204 -24.64 -11.57 -1.75
CA PHE A 204 -25.16 -11.16 -3.06
C PHE A 204 -25.26 -12.31 -4.06
N GLY A 205 -24.31 -13.25 -4.07
CA GLY A 205 -24.39 -14.43 -4.93
C GLY A 205 -25.59 -15.32 -4.62
N PHE A 206 -25.84 -15.56 -3.32
CA PHE A 206 -27.01 -16.32 -2.90
C PHE A 206 -28.32 -15.56 -3.14
N TRP A 207 -28.34 -14.24 -2.88
CA TRP A 207 -29.50 -13.41 -3.16
C TRP A 207 -29.81 -13.37 -4.67
N ALA A 208 -28.82 -13.17 -5.53
CA ALA A 208 -29.00 -13.22 -6.98
C ALA A 208 -29.58 -14.56 -7.46
N SER A 209 -29.13 -15.67 -6.88
CA SER A 209 -29.69 -17.00 -7.16
C SER A 209 -31.16 -17.12 -6.75
N ALA A 210 -31.52 -16.52 -5.61
CA ALA A 210 -32.88 -16.51 -5.07
C ALA A 210 -33.81 -15.49 -5.75
N ASP A 211 -33.28 -14.44 -6.33
CA ASP A 211 -34.03 -13.34 -6.94
C ASP A 211 -34.24 -13.51 -8.45
N TYR A 212 -33.45 -14.36 -9.10
CA TYR A 212 -33.54 -14.54 -10.55
C TYR A 212 -34.86 -15.22 -10.97
N PRO A 213 -35.58 -14.68 -11.98
CA PRO A 213 -36.87 -15.23 -12.42
C PRO A 213 -36.80 -16.66 -13.00
N LEU A 214 -35.73 -16.98 -13.73
CA LEU A 214 -35.54 -18.28 -14.39
C LEU A 214 -34.68 -19.21 -13.53
N ARG A 215 -35.34 -20.06 -12.73
CA ARG A 215 -34.70 -20.93 -11.73
C ARG A 215 -33.70 -21.95 -12.30
N ASP A 216 -33.97 -22.49 -13.48
CA ASP A 216 -33.12 -23.50 -14.11
C ASP A 216 -31.97 -22.91 -14.95
N SER A 217 -31.84 -21.58 -14.99
CA SER A 217 -30.83 -20.91 -15.78
C SER A 217 -29.41 -21.17 -15.27
N ILE A 218 -28.44 -21.13 -16.18
CA ILE A 218 -27.02 -21.19 -15.84
C ILE A 218 -26.62 -20.04 -14.90
N VAL A 219 -27.30 -18.89 -14.98
CA VAL A 219 -27.05 -17.71 -14.14
C VAL A 219 -27.29 -18.00 -12.67
N VAL A 220 -28.37 -18.72 -12.34
CA VAL A 220 -28.67 -19.13 -10.95
C VAL A 220 -27.59 -20.07 -10.42
N LYS A 221 -27.21 -21.10 -11.20
CA LYS A 221 -26.16 -22.05 -10.81
C LYS A 221 -24.82 -21.34 -10.60
N SER A 222 -24.41 -20.49 -11.54
CA SER A 222 -23.18 -19.70 -11.45
C SER A 222 -23.19 -18.74 -10.26
N SER A 223 -24.32 -18.09 -9.97
CA SER A 223 -24.47 -17.19 -8.82
C SER A 223 -24.36 -17.94 -7.49
N GLY A 224 -24.89 -19.16 -7.42
CA GLY A 224 -24.76 -20.04 -6.26
C GLY A 224 -23.31 -20.48 -6.03
N TYR A 225 -22.62 -20.93 -7.10
CA TYR A 225 -21.19 -21.27 -7.03
C TYR A 225 -20.32 -20.06 -6.67
N PHE A 226 -20.65 -18.89 -7.19
CA PHE A 226 -20.01 -17.63 -6.82
C PHE A 226 -20.20 -17.38 -5.31
N GLY A 227 -21.46 -17.42 -4.83
CA GLY A 227 -21.80 -17.26 -3.41
C GLY A 227 -20.99 -18.19 -2.49
N TYR A 228 -20.97 -19.48 -2.83
CA TYR A 228 -20.22 -20.50 -2.10
C TYR A 228 -18.70 -20.27 -2.14
N GLY A 229 -18.14 -19.98 -3.32
CA GLY A 229 -16.71 -19.72 -3.48
C GLY A 229 -16.22 -18.54 -2.63
N PHE A 230 -17.01 -17.47 -2.57
CA PHE A 230 -16.72 -16.31 -1.70
C PHE A 230 -16.83 -16.65 -0.21
N ALA A 231 -17.80 -17.47 0.20
CA ALA A 231 -17.91 -17.93 1.59
C ALA A 231 -16.69 -18.78 2.00
N VAL A 232 -16.31 -19.76 1.19
CA VAL A 232 -15.12 -20.59 1.45
C VAL A 232 -13.85 -19.74 1.46
N GLY A 233 -13.72 -18.81 0.50
CA GLY A 233 -12.62 -17.86 0.46
C GLY A 233 -12.54 -16.99 1.72
N ALA A 234 -13.68 -16.52 2.24
CA ALA A 234 -13.74 -15.74 3.47
C ALA A 234 -13.25 -16.54 4.68
N VAL A 235 -13.70 -17.79 4.81
CA VAL A 235 -13.25 -18.70 5.88
C VAL A 235 -11.75 -18.94 5.80
N GLY A 236 -11.23 -19.26 4.61
CA GLY A 236 -9.79 -19.46 4.41
C GLY A 236 -8.96 -18.21 4.73
N LEU A 237 -9.45 -17.03 4.32
CA LEU A 237 -8.76 -15.76 4.54
C LEU A 237 -8.78 -15.31 6.01
N ALA A 238 -9.82 -15.66 6.77
CA ALA A 238 -10.00 -15.26 8.16
C ALA A 238 -8.91 -15.78 9.13
N VAL A 239 -8.19 -16.84 8.76
CA VAL A 239 -7.07 -17.37 9.56
C VAL A 239 -5.87 -16.41 9.54
N VAL A 240 -5.60 -15.78 8.41
CA VAL A 240 -4.45 -14.89 8.21
C VAL A 240 -4.39 -13.72 9.21
N PRO A 241 -5.46 -12.91 9.40
CA PRO A 241 -5.41 -11.78 10.33
C PRO A 241 -5.19 -12.22 11.78
N VAL A 242 -5.72 -13.38 12.19
CA VAL A 242 -5.50 -13.95 13.53
C VAL A 242 -4.04 -14.31 13.74
N VAL A 243 -3.42 -14.96 12.75
CA VAL A 243 -1.99 -15.29 12.78
C VAL A 243 -1.13 -14.02 12.82
N LEU A 244 -1.50 -12.99 12.07
CA LEU A 244 -0.78 -11.72 12.06
C LEU A 244 -0.81 -10.99 13.40
N LEU A 245 -1.87 -11.15 14.21
CA LEU A 245 -2.00 -10.51 15.52
C LEU A 245 -1.26 -11.21 16.65
N ARG A 246 -0.72 -12.42 16.42
CA ARG A 246 0.11 -13.09 17.43
C ARG A 246 1.32 -12.24 17.79
N LYS A 247 1.60 -12.14 19.10
CA LYS A 247 2.82 -11.51 19.62
C LYS A 247 4.02 -12.30 19.08
N LEU A 248 5.02 -11.57 18.60
CA LEU A 248 6.30 -12.13 18.19
C LEU A 248 7.39 -11.69 19.16
N PRO A 249 8.42 -12.52 19.38
CA PRO A 249 9.66 -12.05 20.01
C PRO A 249 10.30 -10.93 19.16
N GLU A 250 11.24 -10.20 19.75
CA GLU A 250 11.96 -9.15 19.03
C GLU A 250 12.60 -9.74 17.76
N PRO A 251 12.35 -9.15 16.58
CA PRO A 251 12.79 -9.72 15.33
C PRO A 251 14.32 -9.67 15.22
N ARG A 252 14.92 -10.82 14.93
CA ARG A 252 16.32 -10.88 14.48
C ARG A 252 16.38 -10.51 13.01
N TRP A 253 17.13 -9.45 12.69
CA TRP A 253 17.36 -9.00 11.33
C TRP A 253 18.73 -9.47 10.85
N THR A 254 18.78 -10.04 9.66
CA THR A 254 20.02 -10.38 8.96
C THR A 254 20.20 -9.37 7.83
N GLU A 255 21.27 -8.58 7.89
CA GLU A 255 21.65 -7.65 6.83
C GLU A 255 22.46 -8.39 5.76
N LEU A 256 22.12 -8.14 4.49
CA LEU A 256 22.80 -8.68 3.32
C LEU A 256 23.16 -7.53 2.37
N ALA A 257 24.35 -7.60 1.79
CA ALA A 257 24.77 -6.75 0.69
C ALA A 257 24.22 -7.32 -0.63
N VAL A 258 23.64 -6.45 -1.45
CA VAL A 258 22.98 -6.82 -2.70
C VAL A 258 23.58 -6.05 -3.86
N VAL A 259 24.06 -6.79 -4.86
CA VAL A 259 24.38 -6.23 -6.18
C VAL A 259 23.11 -6.34 -7.01
N SER A 260 22.40 -5.22 -7.19
CA SER A 260 21.13 -5.19 -7.91
C SER A 260 21.19 -4.29 -9.14
N GLY A 261 20.36 -4.63 -10.14
CA GLY A 261 20.06 -3.71 -11.23
C GLY A 261 19.06 -2.63 -10.79
N PRO A 262 18.69 -1.70 -11.69
CA PRO A 262 17.68 -0.70 -11.37
C PRO A 262 16.33 -1.36 -11.03
N ALA A 263 15.61 -0.76 -10.09
CA ALA A 263 14.23 -1.15 -9.82
C ALA A 263 13.35 -0.83 -11.04
N SER A 264 12.44 -1.75 -11.36
CA SER A 264 11.53 -1.69 -12.51
C SER A 264 10.08 -1.69 -12.05
N VAL A 265 9.20 -1.05 -12.83
CA VAL A 265 7.75 -1.04 -12.59
C VAL A 265 7.08 -1.97 -13.57
N ASN A 266 6.37 -2.98 -13.07
CA ASN A 266 5.71 -3.96 -13.93
C ASN A 266 4.34 -3.48 -14.46
N PHE A 267 3.62 -4.36 -15.15
CA PHE A 267 2.32 -4.04 -15.73
C PHE A 267 1.26 -3.60 -14.73
N PHE A 268 1.35 -4.05 -13.48
CA PHE A 268 0.39 -3.78 -12.42
C PHE A 268 0.81 -2.62 -11.51
N GLY A 269 1.86 -1.87 -11.86
CA GLY A 269 2.40 -0.81 -11.00
C GLY A 269 3.19 -1.33 -9.80
N MET A 270 3.54 -2.62 -9.77
CA MET A 270 4.40 -3.16 -8.72
C MET A 270 5.85 -2.86 -9.05
N VAL A 271 6.59 -2.37 -8.05
CA VAL A 271 8.03 -2.15 -8.17
C VAL A 271 8.73 -3.45 -7.84
N THR A 272 9.66 -3.86 -8.71
CA THR A 272 10.43 -5.08 -8.57
C THR A 272 11.91 -4.80 -8.78
N VAL A 273 12.75 -5.53 -8.07
CA VAL A 273 14.21 -5.51 -8.24
C VAL A 273 14.73 -6.93 -8.25
N LYS A 274 15.71 -7.18 -9.11
CA LYS A 274 16.46 -8.43 -9.17
C LYS A 274 17.93 -8.13 -8.91
N GLY A 275 18.60 -9.05 -8.25
CA GLY A 275 20.02 -8.91 -7.93
C GLY A 275 20.66 -10.21 -7.51
N ARG A 276 21.88 -10.10 -7.00
CA ARG A 276 22.65 -11.18 -6.39
C ARG A 276 23.10 -10.77 -4.99
N THR A 277 23.20 -11.75 -4.11
CA THR A 277 23.59 -11.56 -2.71
C THR A 277 24.32 -12.80 -2.24
N VAL A 278 25.15 -12.65 -1.21
CA VAL A 278 25.79 -13.77 -0.52
C VAL A 278 24.98 -14.07 0.76
N LEU A 279 24.59 -15.32 0.96
CA LEU A 279 23.91 -15.79 2.16
C LEU A 279 24.88 -15.92 3.35
N PRO A 280 24.39 -16.01 4.59
CA PRO A 280 25.26 -16.18 5.77
C PRO A 280 26.13 -17.43 5.76
N ASP A 281 25.80 -18.43 4.93
CA ASP A 281 26.59 -19.65 4.73
C ASP A 281 27.63 -19.53 3.59
N GLY A 282 27.81 -18.32 3.03
CA GLY A 282 28.77 -18.03 1.97
C GLY A 282 28.28 -18.31 0.56
N ARG A 283 27.08 -18.86 0.36
CA ARG A 283 26.56 -19.13 -0.98
C ARG A 283 26.08 -17.86 -1.68
N GLU A 284 26.54 -17.64 -2.91
CA GLU A 284 25.97 -16.62 -3.78
C GLU A 284 24.64 -17.11 -4.36
N VAL A 285 23.59 -16.31 -4.20
CA VAL A 285 22.26 -16.61 -4.73
C VAL A 285 21.69 -15.41 -5.46
N THR A 286 20.82 -15.68 -6.42
CA THR A 286 19.96 -14.64 -6.98
C THR A 286 18.88 -14.24 -5.98
N MET A 287 18.43 -13.01 -6.07
CA MET A 287 17.34 -12.49 -5.26
C MET A 287 16.35 -11.72 -6.13
N GLN A 288 15.07 -11.81 -5.76
CA GLN A 288 14.01 -11.03 -6.37
C GLN A 288 13.09 -10.47 -5.28
N ALA A 289 13.01 -9.15 -5.20
CA ALA A 289 12.02 -8.46 -4.38
C ALA A 289 10.94 -7.85 -5.29
N GLY A 290 9.67 -8.01 -4.92
CA GLY A 290 8.55 -7.47 -5.68
C GLY A 290 7.21 -8.04 -5.23
N GLY A 291 6.13 -7.33 -5.54
CA GLY A 291 4.77 -7.85 -5.44
C GLY A 291 3.88 -7.28 -4.33
N SER A 292 4.43 -6.91 -3.17
CA SER A 292 3.58 -6.44 -2.04
C SER A 292 3.96 -5.08 -1.45
N ASP A 293 5.22 -4.65 -1.56
CA ASP A 293 5.65 -3.33 -1.11
C ASP A 293 6.65 -2.75 -2.13
N GLN A 294 6.17 -1.73 -2.84
CA GLN A 294 6.94 -1.02 -3.85
C GLN A 294 8.20 -0.37 -3.25
N SER A 295 8.11 0.04 -1.99
CA SER A 295 9.17 0.74 -1.28
C SER A 295 10.35 -0.17 -1.00
N LEU A 296 10.13 -1.45 -0.71
CA LEU A 296 11.22 -2.40 -0.43
C LEU A 296 12.17 -2.53 -1.63
N ALA A 297 11.61 -2.75 -2.82
CA ALA A 297 12.40 -2.90 -4.04
C ALA A 297 13.19 -1.63 -4.38
N ALA A 298 12.60 -0.45 -4.19
CA ALA A 298 13.29 0.81 -4.41
C ALA A 298 14.40 1.07 -3.37
N ASN A 299 14.21 0.69 -2.11
CA ASN A 299 15.27 0.79 -1.10
C ASN A 299 16.46 -0.09 -1.45
N ILE A 300 16.21 -1.36 -1.80
CA ILE A 300 17.29 -2.30 -2.19
C ILE A 300 18.06 -1.75 -3.39
N ALA A 301 17.37 -1.27 -4.42
CA ALA A 301 18.00 -0.72 -5.61
C ALA A 301 18.82 0.55 -5.32
N ALA A 302 18.38 1.38 -4.38
CA ALA A 302 19.05 2.63 -4.03
C ALA A 302 20.23 2.45 -3.05
N THR A 303 20.12 1.51 -2.10
CA THR A 303 21.10 1.36 -1.01
C THR A 303 22.03 0.16 -1.20
N GLY A 304 21.68 -0.79 -2.07
CA GLY A 304 22.40 -2.06 -2.19
C GLY A 304 22.29 -2.92 -0.93
N ARG A 305 21.32 -2.66 -0.05
CA ARG A 305 21.14 -3.37 1.23
C ARG A 305 19.77 -4.04 1.33
N LEU A 306 19.77 -5.22 1.91
CA LEU A 306 18.57 -6.01 2.19
C LEU A 306 18.60 -6.49 3.63
N TRP A 307 17.56 -6.19 4.39
CA TRP A 307 17.38 -6.76 5.73
C TRP A 307 16.28 -7.82 5.70
N VAL A 308 16.65 -9.04 6.07
CA VAL A 308 15.75 -10.20 6.12
C VAL A 308 15.37 -10.50 7.56
N LEU A 309 14.11 -10.84 7.80
CA LEU A 309 13.67 -11.38 9.08
C LEU A 309 14.14 -12.82 9.23
N GLY A 310 14.97 -13.08 10.24
CA GLY A 310 15.60 -14.38 10.48
C GLY A 310 16.77 -14.67 9.55
N VAL A 311 17.12 -15.96 9.41
CA VAL A 311 18.22 -16.41 8.55
C VAL A 311 17.67 -16.77 7.16
N PRO A 312 18.09 -16.08 6.08
CA PRO A 312 17.68 -16.41 4.71
C PRO A 312 18.23 -17.77 4.29
N ALA A 313 17.56 -18.44 3.37
CA ALA A 313 18.01 -19.71 2.81
C ALA A 313 17.75 -19.77 1.30
N ALA A 314 18.65 -20.45 0.57
CA ALA A 314 18.54 -20.67 -0.86
C ALA A 314 17.20 -21.38 -1.22
N GLY A 315 16.60 -20.96 -2.33
CA GLY A 315 15.34 -21.49 -2.84
C GLY A 315 14.09 -21.14 -2.03
N LYS A 316 14.20 -20.35 -0.95
CA LYS A 316 13.07 -19.99 -0.08
C LYS A 316 12.65 -18.53 -0.28
N THR A 317 11.38 -18.26 0.04
CA THR A 317 10.87 -16.89 0.20
C THR A 317 11.02 -16.48 1.66
N ALA A 318 11.63 -15.33 1.91
CA ALA A 318 11.70 -14.74 3.24
C ALA A 318 10.90 -13.44 3.30
N LYS A 319 10.60 -12.97 4.51
CA LYS A 319 10.11 -11.61 4.74
C LYS A 319 11.30 -10.69 4.95
N ALA A 320 11.26 -9.53 4.30
CA ALA A 320 12.28 -8.51 4.36
C ALA A 320 11.65 -7.14 4.59
N GLY A 321 12.48 -6.17 4.95
CA GLY A 321 12.07 -4.81 5.23
C GLY A 321 13.24 -3.90 5.48
N VAL A 322 12.97 -2.72 6.02
CA VAL A 322 14.00 -1.81 6.53
C VAL A 322 13.74 -1.62 8.03
N PRO A 323 14.65 -2.03 8.93
CA PRO A 323 14.46 -1.90 10.37
C PRO A 323 14.10 -0.47 10.78
N GLY A 324 13.07 -0.32 11.62
CA GLY A 324 12.58 0.99 12.08
C GLY A 324 11.74 1.77 11.06
N HIS A 325 11.51 1.24 9.86
CA HIS A 325 10.72 1.89 8.81
C HIS A 325 9.50 1.04 8.44
N ALA A 326 8.44 1.68 7.95
CA ALA A 326 7.22 1.03 7.51
C ALA A 326 7.34 0.42 6.10
N VAL A 327 8.42 -0.34 5.88
CA VAL A 327 8.78 -0.97 4.60
C VAL A 327 8.91 -2.46 4.82
N PHE A 328 8.03 -3.27 4.23
CA PHE A 328 7.99 -4.72 4.44
C PHE A 328 7.42 -5.47 3.23
N GLY A 329 8.15 -6.48 2.75
CA GLY A 329 7.72 -7.30 1.62
C GLY A 329 8.40 -8.67 1.57
N PRO A 330 7.91 -9.59 0.72
CA PRO A 330 8.58 -10.85 0.46
C PRO A 330 9.79 -10.63 -0.46
N VAL A 331 10.83 -11.44 -0.24
CA VAL A 331 11.97 -11.60 -1.13
C VAL A 331 12.17 -13.08 -1.40
N LYS A 332 12.29 -13.44 -2.68
CA LYS A 332 12.59 -14.80 -3.11
C LYS A 332 14.08 -14.94 -3.35
N PHE A 333 14.70 -15.94 -2.72
CA PHE A 333 16.08 -16.33 -2.99
C PHE A 333 16.11 -17.50 -3.99
N GLY A 334 16.99 -17.38 -4.97
CA GLY A 334 17.30 -18.45 -5.92
C GLY A 334 18.02 -19.62 -5.26
N ARG A 335 18.22 -20.67 -6.04
CA ARG A 335 19.12 -21.77 -5.66
C ARG A 335 20.56 -21.38 -5.95
#